data_AF-A0A931X0A5-F1
#
_entry.id   AF-A0A931X0A5-F1
#
_cell.length_a   1.000
_cell.length_b   1.000
_cell.length_c   1.000
_cell.angle_alpha   90.00
_cell.angle_beta   90.00
_cell.angle_gamma   90.00
#
_symmetry.space_group_name_H-M   'P 1'
#
loop_
_entity.id
_entity.type
_entity.pdbx_description
1 polymer ?
#
loop_
_entity_poly.entity_id
_entity_poly.type
_entity_poly.pdbx_seq_one_letter_code
_entity_poly.pdbx_strand_id
1 'polypeptide(L)' 'MREEIFITSSYEETQKIAQEMTKGLNPFRGSTPTKALVIALYGELGSGKTTFVQGLARGLGIKRRIISPTFIIVRSY' A
#
# COMPACT_ATOMS: atom_id res chain seq x y z
N MET A 1 10.76 12.63 13.05
CA MET A 1 10.23 11.62 12.12
C MET A 1 9.96 10.37 12.97
N ARG A 2 8.75 9.82 12.96
CA ARG A 2 8.46 8.59 13.72
C ARG A 2 8.80 7.40 12.83
N GLU A 3 9.60 6.49 13.35
CA GLU A 3 9.95 5.24 12.70
C GLU A 3 9.20 4.12 13.41
N GLU A 4 8.54 3.27 12.62
CA GLU A 4 7.81 2.11 13.11
C GLU A 4 8.33 0.89 12.37
N ILE A 5 8.66 -0.17 13.12
CA ILE A 5 9.22 -1.41 12.57
C ILE A 5 8.19 -2.51 12.71
N PHE A 6 7.91 -3.18 11.60
CA PHE A 6 7.04 -4.35 11.54
C PHE A 6 7.80 -5.54 10.98
N ILE A 7 7.63 -6.70 11.59
CA ILE A 7 8.21 -7.96 11.12
C ILE A 7 7.06 -8.84 10.64
N THR A 8 7.16 -9.33 9.40
CA THR A 8 6.15 -10.21 8.79
C THR A 8 6.80 -11.49 8.30
N SER A 9 6.17 -12.63 8.55
CA SER A 9 6.67 -13.95 8.13
C SER A 9 5.90 -14.53 6.94
N SER A 10 4.86 -13.84 6.47
CA SER A 10 3.99 -14.28 5.37
C SER A 10 3.51 -13.11 4.52
N TYR A 11 3.07 -13.41 3.29
CA TYR A 11 2.54 -12.36 2.41
C TYR A 11 1.19 -11.83 2.92
N GLU A 12 0.41 -12.67 3.60
CA GLU A 12 -0.85 -12.32 4.25
C GLU A 12 -0.63 -11.31 5.37
N GLU A 13 0.40 -11.49 6.21
CA GLU A 13 0.77 -10.54 7.25
C GLU A 13 1.17 -9.19 6.64
N THR A 14 2.03 -9.19 5.60
CA THR A 14 2.40 -7.96 4.90
C THR A 14 1.18 -7.23 4.34
N GLN A 15 0.23 -7.96 3.73
CA GLN A 15 -1.01 -7.38 3.22
C GLN A 15 -1.87 -6.81 4.35
N LYS A 16 -1.98 -7.52 5.48
CA LYS A 16 -2.78 -7.08 6.62
C LYS A 16 -2.26 -5.77 7.22
N ILE A 17 -0.95 -5.65 7.41
CA ILE A 17 -0.34 -4.42 7.92
C ILE A 17 -0.60 -3.27 6.95
N ALA A 18 -0.34 -3.47 5.65
CA ALA A 18 -0.59 -2.44 4.65
C ALA A 18 -2.08 -2.01 4.59
N GLN A 19 -3.00 -2.95 4.80
CA GLN A 19 -4.42 -2.66 4.91
C GLN A 19 -4.75 -1.83 6.18
N GLU A 20 -4.16 -2.15 7.32
CA GLU A 20 -4.40 -1.41 8.57
C GLU A 20 -3.86 0.02 8.51
N MET A 21 -2.74 0.24 7.81
CA MET A 21 -2.16 1.57 7.60
C MET A 21 -3.13 2.53 6.91
N THR A 22 -4.09 2.04 6.13
CA THR A 22 -5.04 2.92 5.44
C THR A 22 -5.96 3.68 6.40
N LYS A 23 -6.23 3.14 7.60
CA LYS A 23 -7.07 3.78 8.62
C LYS A 23 -6.50 5.14 9.07
N GLY A 24 -5.18 5.33 8.95
CA GLY A 24 -4.51 6.60 9.25
C GLY A 24 -4.55 7.63 8.12
N LEU A 25 -4.98 7.24 6.91
CA LEU A 25 -4.90 8.10 5.71
C LEU A 25 -6.13 8.99 5.56
N ASN A 26 -5.91 10.21 5.04
CA ASN A 26 -6.93 11.24 4.85
C ASN A 26 -8.24 10.81 4.15
N PRO A 27 -8.26 9.98 3.07
CA PRO A 27 -9.52 9.57 2.45
C PRO A 27 -10.46 8.81 3.40
N PHE A 28 -9.94 8.22 4.49
CA PHE A 28 -10.75 7.54 5.51
C PHE A 28 -11.11 8.43 6.69
N ARG A 29 -10.60 9.66 6.73
CA ARG A 29 -10.87 10.66 7.77
C ARG A 29 -11.97 11.65 7.36
N GLY A 30 -12.69 11.39 6.27
CA GLY A 30 -13.89 12.15 5.87
C GLY A 30 -13.64 13.57 5.35
N SER A 31 -12.38 13.94 5.07
CA SER A 31 -12.04 15.24 4.47
C SER A 31 -11.53 15.05 3.05
N THR A 32 -11.98 15.89 2.12
CA THR A 32 -11.43 15.95 0.76
C THR A 32 -9.95 16.28 0.86
N PRO A 33 -9.03 15.40 0.38
CA PRO A 33 -7.62 15.68 0.49
C PRO A 33 -7.27 16.92 -0.36
N THR A 34 -6.71 17.93 0.30
CA THR A 34 -6.23 19.16 -0.37
C THR A 34 -4.93 18.94 -1.14
N LYS A 35 -4.25 17.80 -0.93
CA LYS A 35 -3.01 17.38 -1.59
C LYS A 35 -2.97 15.87 -1.82
N ALA A 36 -2.25 15.44 -2.84
CA ALA A 36 -2.00 14.02 -3.09
C ALA A 36 -1.11 13.41 -1.99
N LEU A 37 -1.46 12.20 -1.56
CA LEU A 37 -0.59 11.37 -0.72
C LEU A 37 0.33 10.54 -1.62
N VAL A 38 1.63 10.64 -1.38
CA VAL A 38 2.65 9.86 -2.10
C VAL A 38 3.34 8.93 -1.11
N ILE A 39 3.32 7.63 -1.43
CA ILE A 39 4.01 6.59 -0.65
C ILE A 39 5.07 5.97 -1.54
N ALA A 40 6.34 6.10 -1.14
CA ALA A 40 7.46 5.47 -1.83
C ALA A 40 7.80 4.14 -1.16
N LEU A 41 7.92 3.07 -1.95
CA LEU A 41 8.31 1.74 -1.48
C LEU A 41 9.71 1.41 -1.98
N TYR A 42 10.61 1.08 -1.06
CA TYR A 42 12.00 0.73 -1.36
C TYR A 42 12.30 -0.71 -0.94
N GLY A 43 13.22 -1.36 -1.66
CA GLY A 43 13.64 -2.74 -1.41
C GLY A 43 13.96 -3.49 -2.70
N GLU A 44 14.63 -4.64 -2.57
CA GLU A 44 15.09 -5.45 -3.70
C GLU A 44 13.97 -6.17 -4.46
N LEU A 45 14.28 -6.77 -5.62
CA LEU A 45 13.33 -7.60 -6.34
C LEU A 45 12.85 -8.76 -5.43
N GLY A 46 11.54 -8.99 -5.38
CA GLY A 46 10.97 -10.01 -4.50
C GLY A 46 10.77 -9.59 -3.04
N SER A 47 11.17 -8.39 -2.63
CA SER A 47 11.03 -7.89 -1.25
C SER A 47 9.60 -7.65 -0.75
N GLY A 48 8.57 -8.06 -1.50
CA GLY A 48 7.16 -7.89 -1.10
C GLY A 48 6.52 -6.53 -1.41
N LYS A 49 7.17 -5.64 -2.18
CA LYS A 49 6.58 -4.33 -2.56
C LYS A 49 5.17 -4.44 -3.16
N THR A 50 4.98 -5.32 -4.15
CA THR A 50 3.66 -5.50 -4.79
C THR A 50 2.65 -6.11 -3.82
N THR A 51 3.09 -7.01 -2.94
CA THR A 51 2.28 -7.58 -1.86
C THR A 51 1.77 -6.49 -0.91
N PHE A 52 2.64 -5.55 -0.53
CA PHE A 52 2.26 -4.40 0.27
C PHE A 52 1.18 -3.54 -0.44
N VAL A 53 1.39 -3.19 -1.71
CA VAL A 53 0.40 -2.40 -2.49
C VAL A 53 -0.95 -3.12 -2.59
N GLN A 54 -0.97 -4.44 -2.71
CA GLN A 54 -2.22 -5.23 -2.70
C GLN A 54 -3.00 -5.06 -1.38
N GLY A 55 -2.31 -5.12 -0.24
CA GLY A 55 -2.93 -4.89 1.07
C GLY A 55 -3.46 -3.45 1.21
N LEU A 56 -2.65 -2.48 0.80
CA LEU A 56 -3.04 -1.06 0.78
C LEU A 56 -4.29 -0.82 -0.08
N ALA A 57 -4.33 -1.40 -1.28
CA ALA A 57 -5.46 -1.29 -2.21
C ALA A 57 -6.75 -1.90 -1.62
N ARG A 58 -6.65 -3.04 -0.92
CA ARG A 58 -7.78 -3.63 -0.19
C ARG A 58 -8.28 -2.70 0.91
N GLY A 59 -7.38 -2.08 1.67
CA GLY A 59 -7.74 -1.08 2.68
C GLY A 59 -8.49 0.11 2.06
N LEU A 60 -8.07 0.54 0.86
CA LEU A 60 -8.71 1.57 0.01
C LEU A 60 -10.02 1.14 -0.64
N GLY A 61 -10.49 -0.08 -0.43
CA GLY A 61 -11.73 -0.58 -1.03
C GLY A 61 -11.62 -0.91 -2.52
N ILE A 62 -10.41 -0.94 -3.08
CA ILE A 62 -10.17 -1.33 -4.47
C ILE A 62 -10.34 -2.84 -4.59
N LYS A 63 -11.38 -3.26 -5.32
CA LYS A 63 -11.71 -4.69 -5.55
C LYS A 63 -10.96 -5.32 -6.73
N ARG A 64 -10.31 -4.50 -7.56
CA ARG A 64 -9.59 -4.96 -8.75
C ARG A 64 -8.28 -5.65 -8.36
N ARG A 65 -7.85 -6.62 -9.18
CA ARG A 65 -6.56 -7.29 -9.00
C ARG A 65 -5.41 -6.31 -9.25
N ILE A 66 -4.56 -6.11 -8.24
CA ILE A 66 -3.34 -5.30 -8.37
C ILE A 66 -2.20 -6.15 -8.94
N ILE A 67 -1.61 -5.67 -10.03
CA ILE A 67 -0.50 -6.29 -10.74
C ILE A 67 0.67 -5.29 -10.79
N SER A 68 1.89 -5.80 -10.69
CA SER A 68 3.10 -4.99 -10.82
C SER A 68 3.13 -4.27 -12.19
N PRO A 69 3.38 -2.95 -12.23
CA PRO A 69 3.52 -2.20 -13.48
C PRO A 69 4.93 -2.34 -14.09
N THR A 70 5.59 -3.50 -13.96
CA THR A 70 7.01 -3.71 -14.29
C THR A 70 7.40 -3.20 -15.68
N PHE A 71 6.55 -3.38 -16.69
CA PHE A 71 6.85 -3.00 -18.08
C PHE A 71 6.11 -1.74 -18.56
N ILE A 72 5.11 -1.28 -17.81
CA ILE A 72 4.24 -0.16 -18.24
C ILE A 72 4.40 1.09 -17.40
N ILE A 73 5.33 1.07 -16.42
CA ILE A 73 5.71 2.16 -15.52
C ILE A 73 4.59 2.56 -14.54
N VAL A 74 3.36 2.73 -15.03
CA VAL A 74 2.19 3.19 -14.25
C VAL A 74 0.97 2.30 -14.52
N ARG A 75 0.21 2.03 -13.45
CA ARG A 75 -1.16 1.51 -13.52
C ARG A 75 -2.08 2.36 -12.66
N SER A 76 -3.22 2.74 -13.22
CA SER A 76 -4.31 3.42 -12.51
C SER A 76 -5.42 2.40 -12.23
N TYR A 77 -6.00 2.45 -11.03
CA TYR A 77 -6.98 1.47 -10.56
C TYR A 77 -8.30 2.11 -10.19
#